data_AF-A5DY00-F1
#
_entry.id   AF-A5DY00-F1
#
_cell.length_a   1.000
_cell.length_b   1.000
_cell.length_c   1.000
_cell.angle_alpha   90.00
_cell.angle_beta   90.00
_cell.angle_gamma   90.00
#
_symmetry.space_group_name_H-M   'P 1'
#
loop_
_entity.id
_entity.type
_entity.pdbx_description
1 polymer ?
#
loop_
_entity_poly.entity_id
_entity_poly.type
_entity_poly.pdbx_seq_one_letter_code
_entity_poly.pdbx_strand_id
1 'polypeptide(L)' 'DDDDDEPDEWDKRIMKTGCHEENLALQLCHADTGDWRKCLKEMQAFRECWDRNKNNERTSTVDN' A
#
# COMPACT_ATOMS: atom_id res chain seq x y z
N ASP A 1 27.78 7.88 -1.34
CA ASP A 1 26.46 7.86 -2.00
C ASP A 1 25.66 6.80 -1.27
N ASP A 2 25.04 7.18 -0.15
CA ASP A 2 24.33 6.29 0.80
C ASP A 2 22.85 6.70 0.91
N ASP A 3 22.23 7.12 -0.20
CA ASP A 3 20.79 7.45 -0.27
C ASP A 3 19.92 6.24 -0.64
N ASP A 4 20.52 5.05 -0.87
CA ASP A 4 19.80 3.83 -1.31
C ASP A 4 19.28 2.96 -0.14
N ASP A 5 19.66 3.27 1.11
CA ASP A 5 19.25 2.49 2.30
C ASP A 5 18.05 3.11 3.05
N GLU A 6 17.62 4.33 2.72
CA GLU A 6 16.43 4.94 3.32
C GLU A 6 15.16 4.63 2.52
N PRO A 7 14.06 4.20 3.18
CA PRO A 7 12.78 4.05 2.50
C PRO A 7 12.33 5.42 1.96
N ASP A 8 11.81 5.43 0.74
CA ASP A 8 11.33 6.66 0.11
C ASP A 8 10.11 7.25 0.86
N GLU A 9 9.71 8.46 0.48
CA GLU A 9 8.57 9.13 1.11
C GLU A 9 7.25 8.35 1.01
N TRP A 10 7.06 7.56 -0.04
CA TRP A 10 5.88 6.72 -0.22
C TRP A 10 5.94 5.47 0.66
N ASP A 11 7.11 4.82 0.72
CA ASP A 11 7.36 3.68 1.60
C ASP A 11 7.20 4.07 3.08
N LYS A 12 7.74 5.22 3.47
CA LYS A 12 7.55 5.79 4.82
C LYS A 12 6.06 5.99 5.13
N ARG A 13 5.24 6.40 4.16
CA ARG A 13 3.79 6.58 4.34
C ARG A 13 3.08 5.24 4.48
N ILE A 14 3.36 4.27 3.62
CA ILE A 14 2.69 2.97 3.69
C ILE A 14 3.07 2.21 4.96
N MET A 15 4.32 2.29 5.43
CA MET A 15 4.74 1.70 6.71
C MET A 15 3.91 2.26 7.88
N LYS A 16 3.60 3.56 7.87
CA LYS A 16 2.75 4.20 8.89
C LYS A 16 1.26 3.80 8.82
N THR A 17 0.83 3.05 7.80
CA THR A 17 -0.55 2.55 7.69
C THR A 17 -0.78 1.22 8.40
N GLY A 18 0.29 0.51 8.76
CA GLY A 18 0.22 -0.87 9.25
C GLY A 18 -0.18 -1.90 8.18
N CYS A 19 -0.19 -1.53 6.89
CA CYS A 19 -0.58 -2.39 5.76
C CYS A 19 0.52 -2.54 4.70
N HIS A 20 1.79 -2.42 5.11
CA HIS A 20 2.93 -2.49 4.19
C HIS A 20 3.06 -3.88 3.54
N GLU A 21 2.80 -4.96 4.29
CA GLU A 21 2.90 -6.33 3.76
C GLU A 21 1.86 -6.60 2.67
N GLU A 22 0.60 -6.22 2.90
CA GLU A 22 -0.47 -6.39 1.90
C GLU A 22 -0.26 -5.48 0.69
N ASN A 23 0.28 -4.26 0.89
CA ASN A 23 0.68 -3.40 -0.22
C ASN A 23 1.82 -4.02 -1.03
N LEU A 24 2.86 -4.56 -0.39
CA LEU A 24 3.97 -5.21 -1.08
C LEU A 24 3.49 -6.42 -1.88
N ALA A 25 2.62 -7.26 -1.30
CA ALA A 25 2.02 -8.39 -2.01
C ALA A 25 1.25 -7.95 -3.25
N LEU A 26 0.48 -6.86 -3.14
CA LEU A 26 -0.25 -6.26 -4.25
C LEU A 26 0.70 -5.75 -5.36
N GLN A 27 1.74 -5.01 -5.00
CA GLN A 27 2.76 -4.53 -5.96
C GLN A 27 3.48 -5.68 -6.66
N LEU A 28 3.87 -6.73 -5.92
CA LEU A 28 4.52 -7.91 -6.48
C LEU A 28 3.60 -8.65 -7.47
N CYS A 29 2.31 -8.80 -7.15
CA CYS A 29 1.37 -9.40 -8.10
C CYS A 29 1.26 -8.58 -9.40
N HIS A 30 1.21 -7.25 -9.31
CA HIS A 30 1.17 -6.42 -10.50
C HIS A 30 2.49 -6.44 -11.28
N ALA A 31 3.63 -6.48 -10.60
CA ALA A 31 4.93 -6.61 -11.24
C ALA A 31 5.06 -7.93 -12.02
N ASP A 32 4.52 -9.04 -11.49
CA ASP A 32 4.51 -10.34 -12.16
C ASP A 32 3.50 -10.39 -13.33
N THR A 33 2.30 -9.88 -13.11
CA THR A 33 1.19 -10.06 -14.06
C THR A 33 1.03 -8.94 -15.09
N GLY A 34 1.53 -7.74 -14.79
CA GLY A 34 1.31 -6.52 -15.55
C GLY A 34 -0.15 -6.05 -15.61
N ASP A 35 -1.05 -6.67 -14.83
CA ASP A 35 -2.49 -6.37 -14.87
C ASP A 35 -3.12 -6.47 -13.48
N TRP A 36 -3.46 -5.31 -12.93
CA TRP A 36 -4.14 -5.20 -11.64
C TRP A 36 -5.41 -6.06 -11.55
N ARG A 37 -6.13 -6.30 -12.65
CA ARG A 37 -7.35 -7.13 -12.63
C ARG A 37 -7.10 -8.59 -12.27
N LYS A 38 -5.85 -9.07 -12.37
CA LYS A 38 -5.45 -10.41 -11.93
C LYS A 38 -5.09 -10.47 -10.44
N CYS A 39 -4.95 -9.32 -9.78
CA CYS A 39 -4.54 -9.16 -8.39
C CYS A 39 -5.71 -8.81 -7.45
N LEU A 40 -6.92 -9.28 -7.77
CA LEU A 40 -8.12 -8.96 -6.98
C LEU A 40 -8.03 -9.47 -5.54
N LYS A 41 -7.35 -10.60 -5.34
CA LYS A 41 -7.15 -11.19 -4.01
C LYS A 41 -6.24 -10.30 -3.15
N GLU A 42 -5.13 -9.83 -3.71
CA GLU A 42 -4.17 -8.95 -3.05
C GLU A 42 -4.79 -7.58 -2.80
N MET A 43 -5.59 -7.07 -3.74
CA MET A 43 -6.37 -5.83 -3.55
C MET A 43 -7.36 -5.95 -2.40
N GLN A 44 -8.07 -7.09 -2.31
CA GLN A 44 -9.01 -7.34 -1.23
C GLN A 44 -8.28 -7.39 0.12
N ALA A 45 -7.15 -8.12 0.21
CA ALA A 45 -6.36 -8.20 1.43
C ALA A 45 -5.86 -6.80 1.87
N PHE A 46 -5.36 -6.00 0.93
CA PHE A 46 -4.94 -4.63 1.21
C PHE A 46 -6.08 -3.77 1.73
N ARG A 47 -7.27 -3.86 1.10
CA ARG A 47 -8.47 -3.13 1.53
C ARG A 47 -8.94 -3.54 2.94
N GLU A 48 -8.94 -4.84 3.24
CA GLU A 48 -9.31 -5.35 4.57
C GLU A 48 -8.34 -4.85 5.65
N CYS A 49 -7.04 -4.87 5.37
CA CYS A 49 -6.06 -4.26 6.26
C CYS A 49 -6.32 -2.76 6.45
N TRP A 50 -6.60 -2.05 5.36
CA TRP A 50 -6.83 -0.61 5.37
C TRP A 50 -8.01 -0.22 6.26
N ASP A 51 -9.13 -0.93 6.12
CA ASP A 51 -10.33 -0.70 6.92
C ASP A 51 -10.12 -1.07 8.40
N ARG A 52 -9.37 -2.14 8.68
CA ARG A 52 -9.01 -2.56 10.05
C ARG A 52 -8.15 -1.52 10.77
N ASN A 53 -7.23 -0.88 10.06
CA ASN A 53 -6.35 0.17 10.60
C ASN A 53 -6.96 1.57 10.57
N LYS A 54 -8.24 1.72 10.17
CA LYS A 54 -8.95 3.02 10.10
C LYS A 54 -8.21 4.06 9.25
N ASN A 55 -7.54 3.60 8.19
CA ASN A 55 -6.70 4.47 7.38
C ASN A 55 -7.51 5.52 6.59
N ASN A 56 -8.80 5.29 6.34
CA ASN A 56 -9.70 6.30 5.75
C ASN A 56 -9.78 7.60 6.58
N GLU A 57 -9.68 7.52 7.90
CA GLU A 57 -9.66 8.70 8.79
C GLU A 57 -8.31 9.43 8.74
N ARG A 58 -7.23 8.70 8.45
CA ARG A 58 -5.86 9.24 8.33
C ARG A 58 -5.63 9.93 6.99
N THR A 59 -6.33 9.49 5.96
CA THR A 59 -6.18 9.99 4.58
C THR A 59 -7.39 10.78 4.12
N SER A 60 -8.28 11.19 5.02
CA SER A 60 -9.42 12.04 4.67
C SER A 60 -8.90 13.33 4.07
N THR A 61 -8.99 13.47 2.75
CA THR A 61 -8.81 14.76 2.10
C THR A 61 -10.00 15.62 2.44
N VAL A 62 -9.76 16.82 2.95
CA VAL A 62 -10.78 17.87 2.95
C VAL A 62 -11.16 18.13 1.49
N ASP A 63 -12.44 17.94 1.16
CA ASP A 63 -12.99 18.37 -0.12
C ASP A 63 -12.73 19.89 -0.22
N ASN A 64 -11.92 20.29 -1.21
CA ASN A 64 -11.62 21.70 -1.54
C ASN A 64 -12.68 22.25 -2.49
#